data_AF-A0A1R0Z7N2-F1
#
_entry.id   AF-A0A1R0Z7N2-F1
#
_cell.length_a   1.000
_cell.length_b   1.000
_cell.length_c   1.000
_cell.angle_alpha   90.00
_cell.angle_beta   90.00
_cell.angle_gamma   90.00
#
_symmetry.space_group_name_H-M   'P 1'
#
loop_
_entity.id
_entity.type
_entity.pdbx_description
1 polymer ?
#
loop_
_entity_poly.entity_id
_entity_poly.type
_entity_poly.pdbx_seq_one_letter_code
_entity_poly.pdbx_strand_id
1 'polypeptide(L)'
;MEQLKIEPYKPERDEASITAMLCENEQFNVFQQSNKMLSDGIFVARYNDLTVGFLSFDGFKRRALTTIFVNEEYRRMGIGTTLMEKTDKILSQNGADEIRRR
;
A
#
# COMPACT_ATOMS: atom_id res chain seq x y z
N MET A 1 -19.18 8.02 -11.00
CA MET A 1 -17.80 8.52 -11.04
C MET A 1 -16.99 7.65 -10.11
N GLU A 2 -16.11 6.84 -10.66
CA GLU A 2 -15.32 5.89 -9.90
C GLU A 2 -14.25 6.64 -9.11
N GLN A 3 -14.26 6.51 -7.78
CA GLN A 3 -13.34 7.25 -6.92
C GLN A 3 -12.22 6.33 -6.45
N LEU A 4 -11.11 6.29 -7.20
CA LEU A 4 -9.87 5.70 -6.74
C LEU A 4 -9.17 6.63 -5.74
N LYS A 5 -8.99 6.16 -4.51
CA LYS A 5 -8.28 6.85 -3.43
C LYS A 5 -7.06 6.03 -3.03
N ILE A 6 -5.93 6.70 -2.79
CA ILE A 6 -4.75 6.07 -2.19
C ILE A 6 -4.64 6.65 -0.79
N GLU A 7 -4.62 5.78 0.21
CA GLU A 7 -4.67 6.16 1.63
C GLU A 7 -3.71 5.29 2.44
N PRO A 8 -3.24 5.77 3.61
CA PRO A 8 -2.57 4.91 4.57
C PRO A 8 -3.46 3.71 4.94
N TYR A 9 -2.81 2.56 5.09
CA TYR A 9 -3.45 1.34 5.55
C TYR A 9 -4.01 1.51 6.96
N LYS A 10 -5.23 0.99 7.19
CA LYS A 10 -5.87 0.91 8.49
C LYS A 10 -6.30 -0.54 8.75
N PRO A 11 -5.73 -1.24 9.74
CA PRO A 11 -6.06 -2.64 9.99
C PRO A 11 -7.57 -2.90 10.14
N GLU A 12 -8.28 -2.05 10.88
CA GLU A 12 -9.72 -2.24 11.16
C GLU A 12 -10.59 -2.12 9.91
N ARG A 13 -10.06 -1.48 8.85
CA ARG A 13 -10.76 -1.24 7.59
C ARG A 13 -10.34 -2.20 6.48
N ASP A 14 -9.04 -2.45 6.37
CA ASP A 14 -8.43 -2.98 5.15
C ASP A 14 -7.96 -4.43 5.28
N GLU A 15 -7.63 -4.89 6.49
CA GLU A 15 -6.94 -6.17 6.70
C GLU A 15 -7.75 -7.36 6.17
N ALA A 16 -9.05 -7.36 6.45
CA ALA A 16 -9.95 -8.41 5.99
C ALA A 16 -10.02 -8.49 4.46
N SER A 17 -10.10 -7.33 3.79
CA SER A 17 -10.11 -7.27 2.32
C SER A 17 -8.77 -7.72 1.73
N ILE A 18 -7.65 -7.28 2.30
CA ILE A 18 -6.32 -7.68 1.80
C ILE A 18 -6.09 -9.17 2.01
N THR A 19 -6.48 -9.71 3.16
CA THR A 19 -6.39 -11.14 3.47
C THR A 19 -7.22 -11.97 2.49
N ALA A 20 -8.46 -11.55 2.22
CA ALA A 20 -9.32 -12.23 1.25
C ALA A 20 -8.74 -12.18 -0.17
N MET A 21 -8.19 -11.03 -0.59
CA MET A 21 -7.56 -10.87 -1.91
C MET A 21 -6.29 -11.71 -2.09
N LEU A 22 -5.57 -11.98 -0.99
CA LEU A 22 -4.33 -12.75 -0.98
C LEU A 22 -4.54 -14.21 -0.57
N CYS A 23 -5.78 -14.69 -0.47
CA CYS A 23 -6.05 -16.08 -0.13
C CYS A 23 -5.31 -17.01 -1.11
N GLU A 24 -4.53 -17.96 -0.58
CA GLU A 24 -3.67 -18.88 -1.34
C GLU A 24 -2.57 -18.20 -2.19
N ASN A 25 -2.34 -16.90 -2.01
CA ASN A 25 -1.30 -16.14 -2.69
C ASN A 25 -0.02 -16.09 -1.84
N GLU A 26 1.15 -16.30 -2.45
CA GLU A 26 2.45 -16.20 -1.78
C GLU A 26 2.70 -14.82 -1.14
N GLN A 27 2.10 -13.76 -1.70
CA GLN A 27 2.21 -12.41 -1.16
C GLN A 27 1.45 -12.21 0.16
N PHE A 28 0.60 -13.17 0.57
CA PHE A 28 -0.02 -13.16 1.89
C PHE A 28 1.02 -13.11 3.01
N ASN A 29 2.08 -13.92 2.90
CA ASN A 29 3.15 -13.95 3.90
C ASN A 29 3.92 -12.62 3.95
N VAL A 30 4.16 -12.02 2.77
CA VAL A 30 4.83 -10.71 2.66
C VAL A 30 3.98 -9.61 3.28
N PHE A 31 2.67 -9.61 3.02
CA PHE A 31 1.74 -8.69 3.66
C PHE A 31 1.71 -8.88 5.17
N GLN A 32 1.57 -10.11 5.68
CA GLN A 32 1.58 -10.37 7.12
C GLN A 32 2.86 -9.92 7.80
N GLN A 33 4.02 -10.14 7.17
CA GLN A 33 5.29 -9.66 7.69
C GLN A 33 5.36 -8.13 7.71
N SER A 34 4.95 -7.47 6.62
CA SER A 34 4.91 -6.01 6.53
C SER A 34 3.97 -5.42 7.58
N ASN A 35 2.77 -6.00 7.74
CA ASN A 35 1.76 -5.56 8.71
C ASN A 35 2.28 -5.65 10.16
N LYS A 36 3.04 -6.71 10.49
CA LYS A 36 3.64 -6.90 11.83
C LYS A 36 4.83 -5.99 12.09
N MET A 37 5.66 -5.72 11.08
CA MET A 37 6.93 -5.03 11.25
C MET A 37 6.81 -3.51 11.07
N LEU A 38 6.02 -3.06 10.09
CA LEU A 38 5.91 -1.65 9.70
C LEU A 38 4.57 -1.40 8.97
N SER A 39 3.46 -1.46 9.71
CA SER A 39 2.12 -1.17 9.16
C SER A 39 2.00 0.23 8.55
N ASP A 40 2.73 1.21 9.11
CA ASP A 40 2.78 2.60 8.61
C ASP A 40 3.45 2.71 7.22
N GLY A 41 4.20 1.68 6.82
CA GLY A 41 4.81 1.55 5.50
C GLY A 41 3.86 0.96 4.45
N ILE A 42 2.59 0.76 4.79
CA ILE A 42 1.58 0.17 3.91
C ILE A 42 0.58 1.24 3.45
N PHE A 43 0.33 1.25 2.14
CA PHE A 43 -0.64 2.11 1.49
C PHE A 43 -1.63 1.25 0.71
N VAL A 44 -2.89 1.66 0.69
CA VAL A 44 -3.97 0.90 0.04
C VAL A 44 -4.58 1.70 -1.10
N ALA A 45 -4.96 0.98 -2.15
CA ALA A 45 -5.81 1.48 -3.22
C ALA A 45 -7.27 1.14 -2.88
N ARG A 46 -8.09 2.18 -2.73
CA ARG A 46 -9.52 2.06 -2.47
C ARG A 46 -10.32 2.51 -3.67
N TYR A 47 -11.16 1.63 -4.19
CA TYR A 47 -12.03 1.88 -5.32
C TYR A 47 -13.47 1.67 -4.91
N ASN A 48 -14.29 2.73 -4.98
CA ASN A 48 -15.67 2.70 -4.48
C ASN A 48 -15.76 2.13 -3.05
N ASP A 49 -14.87 2.62 -2.19
CA ASP A 49 -14.70 2.21 -0.78
C ASP A 49 -14.19 0.79 -0.51
N LEU A 50 -13.97 -0.03 -1.55
CA LEU A 50 -13.35 -1.35 -1.43
C LEU A 50 -11.84 -1.26 -1.58
N THR A 51 -11.11 -1.98 -0.73
CA THR A 51 -9.65 -2.13 -0.87
C THR A 51 -9.36 -3.13 -1.98
N VAL A 52 -8.76 -2.65 -3.08
CA VAL A 52 -8.54 -3.40 -4.33
C VAL A 52 -7.06 -3.64 -4.64
N GLY A 53 -6.17 -3.14 -3.78
CA GLY A 53 -4.74 -3.32 -3.91
C GLY A 53 -4.00 -2.66 -2.76
N PHE A 54 -2.73 -3.02 -2.61
CA PHE A 54 -1.85 -2.41 -1.62
C PHE A 54 -0.43 -2.28 -2.15
N LEU A 55 0.33 -1.41 -1.49
CA LEU A 55 1.75 -1.23 -1.64
C LEU A 55 2.37 -1.26 -0.23
N SER A 56 3.42 -2.05 -0.03
CA SER A 56 4.19 -2.04 1.22
C SER A 56 5.68 -1.79 0.97
N PHE A 57 6.30 -1.07 1.91
CA PHE A 57 7.76 -0.95 2.00
C PHE A 57 8.27 -1.79 3.16
N ASP A 58 9.31 -2.58 2.93
CA ASP A 58 9.99 -3.36 3.99
C ASP A 58 11.03 -2.54 4.80
N GLY A 59 11.17 -1.25 4.50
CA GLY A 59 12.00 -0.30 5.27
C GLY A 59 12.25 1.03 4.55
N PHE A 60 12.97 1.95 5.21
CA PHE A 60 13.31 3.29 4.68
C PHE A 60 14.76 3.42 4.14
N LYS A 61 15.48 2.30 3.98
CA LYS A 61 16.90 2.31 3.55
C LYS A 61 17.03 2.14 2.03
N ARG A 62 18.23 2.43 1.49
CA ARG A 62 18.64 2.36 0.06
C ARG A 62 18.35 1.03 -0.69
N ARG A 63 17.76 0.01 -0.04
CA ARG A 63 17.37 -1.28 -0.61
C ARG A 63 15.98 -1.73 -0.12
N ALA A 64 15.08 -0.79 0.14
CA ALA A 64 13.72 -1.11 0.48
C ALA A 64 13.06 -1.87 -0.67
N LEU A 65 12.61 -3.10 -0.43
CA LEU A 65 11.74 -3.81 -1.35
C LEU A 65 10.35 -3.20 -1.25
N THR A 66 9.84 -2.81 -2.41
CA THR A 66 8.45 -2.39 -2.56
C THR A 66 7.66 -3.57 -3.08
N THR A 67 6.66 -4.00 -2.32
CA THR A 67 5.71 -5.02 -2.77
C THR A 67 4.44 -4.32 -3.22
N ILE A 68 3.95 -4.63 -4.42
CA ILE A 68 2.71 -4.07 -4.96
C ILE A 68 1.82 -5.23 -5.38
N PHE A 69 0.58 -5.18 -4.92
CA PHE A 69 -0.45 -6.11 -5.32
C PHE A 69 -1.69 -5.35 -5.76
N VAL A 70 -2.29 -5.80 -6.86
CA VAL A 70 -3.60 -5.32 -7.33
C VAL A 70 -4.45 -6.54 -7.62
N ASN A 71 -5.67 -6.53 -7.07
CA ASN A 71 -6.69 -7.54 -7.31
C ASN A 71 -6.89 -7.74 -8.81
N GLU A 72 -7.00 -8.99 -9.24
CA GLU A 72 -7.02 -9.39 -10.65
C GLU A 72 -8.09 -8.64 -11.46
N GLU A 73 -9.27 -8.46 -10.87
CA GLU A 73 -10.42 -7.75 -11.47
C GLU A 73 -10.14 -6.28 -11.76
N TYR A 74 -9.17 -5.69 -11.07
CA TYR A 74 -8.80 -4.27 -11.17
C TYR A 74 -7.44 -4.05 -11.83
N ARG A 75 -6.81 -5.11 -12.35
CA ARG A 75 -5.55 -5.01 -13.09
C ARG A 75 -5.75 -4.27 -14.41
N ARG A 76 -4.66 -3.70 -14.95
CA ARG A 76 -4.63 -2.90 -16.19
C ARG A 76 -5.43 -1.59 -16.15
N MET A 77 -5.97 -1.21 -14.98
CA MET A 77 -6.62 0.09 -14.76
C MET A 77 -5.64 1.19 -14.28
N GLY A 78 -4.33 0.92 -14.27
CA GLY A 78 -3.31 1.89 -13.81
C GLY A 78 -3.21 2.06 -12.29
N ILE A 79 -3.85 1.19 -11.50
CA ILE A 79 -3.87 1.27 -10.03
C ILE A 79 -2.46 1.13 -9.43
N GLY A 80 -1.64 0.19 -9.93
CA GLY A 80 -0.27 0.00 -9.45
C GLY A 80 0.61 1.24 -9.64
N THR A 81 0.52 1.88 -10.81
CA THR A 81 1.19 3.16 -11.09
C THR A 81 0.70 4.25 -10.15
N THR A 82 -0.61 4.35 -9.96
CA THR A 82 -1.22 5.35 -9.06
C THR A 82 -0.78 5.14 -7.60
N LEU A 83 -0.68 3.89 -7.15
CA LEU A 83 -0.13 3.53 -5.84
C LEU A 83 1.29 4.06 -5.67
N MET A 84 2.19 3.79 -6.63
CA MET A 84 3.56 4.28 -6.57
C MET A 84 3.62 5.81 -6.53
N GLU A 85 2.98 6.49 -7.48
CA GLU A 85 3.06 7.95 -7.60
C GLU A 85 2.51 8.70 -6.40
N LYS A 86 1.35 8.27 -5.88
CA LYS A 86 0.73 8.94 -4.73
C LYS A 86 1.48 8.63 -3.45
N THR A 87 1.97 7.40 -3.30
CA THR A 87 2.75 7.03 -2.12
C THR A 87 4.08 7.79 -2.08
N ASP A 88 4.78 7.91 -3.21
CA ASP A 88 6.02 8.70 -3.31
C ASP A 88 5.79 10.18 -2.96
N LYS A 89 4.67 10.75 -3.40
CA LYS A 89 4.25 12.11 -3.00
C LYS A 89 4.00 12.23 -1.50
N ILE A 90 3.29 11.28 -0.89
CA ILE A 90 3.01 11.27 0.55
C ILE A 90 4.31 11.18 1.34
N LEU A 91 5.21 10.27 0.94
CA LEU A 91 6.51 10.10 1.58
C LEU A 91 7.41 11.32 1.40
N SER A 92 7.42 11.95 0.24
CA SER A 92 8.19 13.17 -0.02
C SER A 92 7.68 14.36 0.78
N GLN A 93 6.37 14.47 0.97
CA GLN A 93 5.75 15.52 1.79
C GLN A 93 6.06 15.33 3.27
N ASN A 94 6.02 14.09 3.76
CA ASN A 94 6.29 13.78 5.17
C ASN A 94 7.81 13.75 5.49
N GLY A 95 8.65 13.33 4.54
CA GLY A 95 10.11 13.33 4.68
C GLY A 95 10.74 14.72 4.70
N ALA A 96 10.04 15.73 4.17
CA ALA A 96 10.46 17.13 4.26
C ALA A 96 10.47 17.65 5.71
N ASP A 97 9.67 17.08 6.61
CA ASP A 97 9.61 17.48 8.02
C ASP A 97 10.72 16.87 8.88
N GLU A 98 11.28 15.72 8.49
CA GLU A 98 12.41 15.11 9.21
C GLU A 98 13.75 15.79 8.85
N ILE A 99 13.89 16.33 7.63
CA ILE A 99 15.08 17.07 7.19
C ILE A 99 15.16 18.47 7.84
N ARG A 100 14.03 19.06 8.26
CA ARG A 100 14.00 20.36 8.95
C ARG A 100 14.24 20.31 10.45
N ARG A 101 14.36 19.12 11.05
CA ARG A 101 14.62 18.93 12.49
C ARG A 101 16.00 18.34 12.82
N ARG A 102 16.91 18.23 11.84
CA ARG A 102 18.31 17.88 12.08
C ARG A 102 19.22 19.10 12.04
#